data_AF-A0A7H8IWZ5-F1
#
_entry.id   AF-A0A7H8IWZ5-F1
#
_cell.length_a   1.000
_cell.length_b   1.000
_cell.length_c   1.000
_cell.angle_alpha   90.00
_cell.angle_beta   90.00
_cell.angle_gamma   90.00
#
_symmetry.space_group_name_H-M   'P 1'
#
loop_
_entity.id
_entity.type
_entity.pdbx_description
1 polymer ?
#
loop_
_entity_poly.entity_id
_entity_poly.type
_entity_poly.pdbx_seq_one_letter_code
_entity_poly.pdbx_strand_id
1 'polypeptide(L)'
;MSERIMPGRTDDLITLGAADALWVDLTADSAVPTASGAFTCSPARARVGYVLLGGHAVATVRASGGQWSVPEVEVRRAAAELNAVGMDRQDLVRIGPFRGAPRQECNEETRLRWRQRITGELHELGGPERAARREVGRPYHLAGIDWRQILVEQTRDGTQRTWWLPRAVVRLLDAAEHTETQWVQAARTRQASAAVTQPTSHPRQARASDGRQTTSPEGPTASLRPYNGELEGQLYSVLSRKPGTSRRMAGWACAVCRTAPAAVLDHCHEHGYVRAPVCQSCNTQERPDHLYSNDIRVAHRYTRLFHTDTDDWLRHWHRCPGCRARTTLPLPHLAAWTAHIACRSLRPTHRAPRGRKPCGVLRVSWAGSQNAPRSCLLTVAVDFCPSGEHRVLARVPYREAAERFRVWLAETAPAVAAAAGPDRLDGLPTQFRPVIADTSGEGLALF
;
A
#
# COMPACT_ATOMS: atom_id res chain seq x y z
N MET A 1 -55.16 -9.44 -21.66
CA MET A 1 -54.21 -10.55 -21.45
C MET A 1 -52.90 -9.94 -20.99
N SER A 2 -52.59 -10.08 -19.71
CA SER A 2 -51.44 -9.42 -19.06
C SER A 2 -50.19 -10.28 -19.22
N GLU A 3 -49.19 -9.77 -19.93
CA GLU A 3 -47.81 -10.27 -19.85
C GLU A 3 -47.26 -9.98 -18.45
N ARG A 4 -47.17 -11.03 -17.62
CA ARG A 4 -46.41 -10.99 -16.38
C ARG A 4 -44.94 -11.23 -16.71
N ILE A 5 -44.15 -10.22 -16.38
CA ILE A 5 -42.70 -10.27 -16.23
C ILE A 5 -42.34 -11.42 -15.30
N MET A 6 -41.57 -12.39 -15.81
CA MET A 6 -40.93 -13.45 -15.03
C MET A 6 -39.80 -12.87 -14.16
N PRO A 7 -39.77 -13.11 -12.84
CA PRO A 7 -38.61 -12.82 -12.01
C PRO A 7 -37.56 -13.91 -12.25
N GLY A 8 -36.50 -13.55 -12.98
CA GLY A 8 -35.43 -14.48 -13.34
C GLY A 8 -34.50 -14.82 -12.16
N ARG A 9 -34.45 -16.12 -11.87
CA ARG A 9 -33.32 -16.91 -11.32
C ARG A 9 -32.82 -16.54 -9.91
N THR A 10 -33.34 -17.24 -8.90
CA THR A 10 -32.65 -17.47 -7.63
C THR A 10 -31.44 -18.37 -7.90
N ASP A 11 -30.24 -17.80 -7.91
CA ASP A 11 -29.02 -18.58 -7.67
C ASP A 11 -29.19 -19.31 -6.32
N ASP A 12 -28.80 -20.58 -6.24
CA ASP A 12 -28.98 -21.42 -5.04
C ASP A 12 -28.25 -20.79 -3.84
N LEU A 13 -29.01 -20.07 -3.00
CA LEU A 13 -28.51 -19.43 -1.80
C LEU A 13 -28.43 -20.49 -0.69
N ILE A 14 -27.23 -20.66 -0.13
CA ILE A 14 -26.99 -21.58 0.98
C ILE A 14 -26.79 -20.81 2.29
N THR A 15 -27.13 -21.46 3.41
CA THR A 15 -26.90 -20.89 4.75
C THR A 15 -25.41 -20.78 5.06
N LEU A 16 -25.00 -19.88 5.95
CA LEU A 16 -23.59 -19.74 6.33
C LEU A 16 -22.97 -21.03 6.88
N GLY A 17 -23.73 -21.83 7.63
CA GLY A 17 -23.24 -23.13 8.13
C GLY A 17 -23.05 -24.16 7.01
N ALA A 18 -23.95 -24.19 6.02
CA ALA A 18 -23.78 -25.02 4.84
C ALA A 18 -22.60 -24.55 3.97
N ALA A 19 -22.37 -23.24 3.89
CA ALA A 19 -21.22 -22.67 3.20
C ALA A 19 -19.89 -23.03 3.87
N ASP A 20 -19.85 -23.08 5.21
CA ASP A 20 -18.67 -23.55 5.96
C ASP A 20 -18.35 -25.03 5.68
N ALA A 21 -19.38 -25.90 5.69
CA ALA A 21 -19.19 -27.32 5.37
C ALA A 21 -18.68 -27.48 3.92
N LEU A 22 -19.33 -26.80 2.97
CA LEU A 22 -18.93 -26.82 1.57
C LEU A 22 -17.50 -26.29 1.37
N TRP A 23 -17.12 -25.22 2.08
CA TRP A 23 -15.76 -24.67 2.00
C TRP A 23 -14.73 -25.70 2.45
N VAL A 24 -14.94 -26.33 3.61
CA VAL A 24 -14.03 -27.36 4.14
C VAL A 24 -13.89 -28.53 3.18
N ASP A 25 -15.00 -29.02 2.61
CA ASP A 25 -14.98 -30.14 1.67
C ASP A 25 -14.23 -29.79 0.38
N LEU A 26 -14.45 -28.58 -0.15
CA LEU A 26 -13.81 -28.16 -1.40
C LEU A 26 -12.32 -27.84 -1.24
N THR A 27 -11.86 -27.44 -0.06
CA THR A 27 -10.47 -27.02 0.17
C THR A 27 -9.66 -28.05 0.97
N ALA A 28 -10.18 -29.27 1.15
CA ALA A 28 -9.52 -30.34 1.90
C ALA A 28 -8.11 -30.67 1.37
N ASP A 29 -7.93 -30.67 0.05
CA ASP A 29 -6.66 -30.95 -0.62
C ASP A 29 -5.85 -29.68 -0.98
N SER A 30 -6.24 -28.52 -0.45
CA SER A 30 -5.57 -27.27 -0.77
C SER A 30 -4.15 -27.25 -0.21
N ALA A 31 -3.20 -26.74 -1.01
CA ALA A 31 -1.84 -26.51 -0.54
C ALA A 31 -1.81 -25.46 0.60
N VAL A 32 -2.79 -24.55 0.63
CA VAL A 32 -2.93 -23.50 1.64
C VAL A 32 -3.92 -23.97 2.71
N PRO A 33 -3.54 -23.97 4.01
CA PRO A 33 -4.43 -24.42 5.07
C PRO A 33 -5.63 -23.49 5.20
N THR A 34 -6.83 -24.08 5.20
CA THR A 34 -8.09 -23.37 5.36
C THR A 34 -8.69 -23.57 6.75
N ALA A 35 -9.40 -22.57 7.24
CA ALA A 35 -10.10 -22.67 8.51
C ALA A 35 -11.52 -23.21 8.35
N SER A 36 -11.97 -23.99 9.34
CA SER A 36 -13.40 -24.20 9.57
C SER A 36 -14.03 -22.95 10.17
N GLY A 37 -15.29 -22.66 9.84
CA GLY A 37 -15.96 -21.45 10.33
C GLY A 37 -15.53 -20.17 9.59
N ALA A 38 -15.10 -20.26 8.33
CA ALA A 38 -14.79 -19.11 7.49
C ALA A 38 -15.97 -18.16 7.30
N PHE A 39 -17.21 -18.65 7.41
CA PHE A 39 -18.44 -17.87 7.31
C PHE A 39 -19.10 -17.58 8.67
N THR A 40 -18.92 -18.46 9.66
CA THR A 40 -19.60 -18.37 10.97
C THR A 40 -18.75 -17.81 12.10
N CYS A 41 -17.42 -17.93 12.04
CA CYS A 41 -16.51 -17.47 13.08
C CYS A 41 -15.82 -16.16 12.72
N SER A 42 -15.57 -15.34 13.76
CA SER A 42 -14.73 -14.15 13.65
C SER A 42 -13.36 -14.52 13.03
N PRO A 43 -12.82 -13.71 12.10
CA PRO A 43 -13.21 -12.34 11.76
C PRO A 43 -14.30 -12.17 10.71
N ALA A 44 -14.96 -13.24 10.26
CA ALA A 44 -16.04 -13.13 9.29
C ALA A 44 -17.20 -12.30 9.85
N ARG A 45 -17.36 -11.07 9.37
CA ARG A 45 -18.52 -10.24 9.70
C ARG A 45 -19.51 -10.31 8.54
N ALA A 46 -20.17 -11.47 8.36
CA ALA A 46 -21.25 -11.63 7.39
C ALA A 46 -22.36 -10.55 7.52
N ARG A 47 -22.49 -9.94 8.70
CA ARG A 47 -23.37 -8.78 9.00
C ARG A 47 -22.97 -7.48 8.30
N VAL A 48 -21.82 -7.42 7.63
CA VAL A 48 -21.29 -6.27 6.88
C VAL A 48 -21.56 -6.42 5.36
N GLY A 49 -22.26 -7.47 4.95
CA GLY A 49 -22.67 -7.67 3.55
C GLY A 49 -21.68 -8.44 2.67
N TYR A 50 -20.57 -8.94 3.24
CA TYR A 50 -19.62 -9.80 2.53
C TYR A 50 -18.81 -10.71 3.48
N VAL A 51 -18.20 -11.76 2.91
CA VAL A 51 -17.18 -12.62 3.51
C VAL A 51 -15.99 -12.71 2.54
N LEU A 52 -14.76 -12.65 3.05
CA LEU A 52 -13.53 -12.80 2.25
C LEU A 52 -13.05 -14.25 2.32
N LEU A 53 -12.71 -14.83 1.16
CA LEU A 53 -12.18 -16.17 1.00
C LEU A 53 -10.99 -16.13 0.03
N GLY A 54 -9.77 -16.25 0.54
CA GLY A 54 -8.56 -15.94 -0.21
C GLY A 54 -8.64 -14.52 -0.79
N GLY A 55 -8.46 -14.40 -2.11
CA GLY A 55 -8.59 -13.11 -2.82
C GLY A 55 -10.02 -12.72 -3.21
N HIS A 56 -11.02 -13.54 -2.89
CA HIS A 56 -12.40 -13.38 -3.39
C HIS A 56 -13.34 -12.84 -2.32
N ALA A 57 -14.29 -11.96 -2.72
CA ALA A 57 -15.33 -11.44 -1.83
C ALA A 57 -16.68 -12.05 -2.20
N VAL A 58 -17.26 -12.80 -1.26
CA VAL A 58 -18.59 -13.40 -1.39
C VAL A 58 -19.61 -12.48 -0.74
N ALA A 59 -20.57 -11.98 -1.53
CA ALA A 59 -21.65 -11.14 -1.03
C ALA A 59 -22.58 -11.95 -0.11
N THR A 60 -22.93 -11.39 1.05
CA THR A 60 -23.94 -11.99 1.91
C THR A 60 -25.30 -11.35 1.63
N VAL A 61 -26.31 -12.20 1.46
CA VAL A 61 -27.69 -11.81 1.20
C VAL A 61 -28.51 -12.12 2.45
N ARG A 62 -29.41 -11.22 2.82
CA ARG A 62 -30.38 -11.52 3.88
C ARG A 62 -31.60 -12.16 3.25
N ALA A 63 -31.81 -13.44 3.52
CA ALA A 63 -33.00 -14.16 3.08
C ALA A 63 -34.26 -13.57 3.72
N SER A 64 -35.42 -13.83 3.13
CA SER A 64 -36.74 -13.37 3.59
C SER A 64 -37.06 -13.78 5.05
N GLY A 65 -36.43 -14.84 5.57
CA GLY A 65 -36.48 -15.26 6.98
C GLY A 65 -35.52 -14.52 7.93
N GLY A 66 -34.84 -13.46 7.47
CA GLY A 66 -33.89 -12.67 8.27
C GLY A 66 -32.51 -13.32 8.47
N GLN A 67 -32.33 -14.58 8.03
CA GLN A 67 -31.08 -15.32 8.05
C GLN A 67 -30.14 -14.89 6.92
N TRP A 68 -28.84 -14.84 7.19
CA TRP A 68 -27.82 -14.56 6.18
C TRP A 68 -27.50 -15.81 5.37
N SER A 69 -27.43 -15.65 4.06
CA SER A 69 -27.07 -16.67 3.08
C SER A 69 -26.03 -16.13 2.10
N VAL A 70 -25.40 -17.04 1.36
CA VAL A 70 -24.42 -16.72 0.31
C VAL A 70 -24.75 -17.53 -0.95
N PRO A 71 -24.43 -17.03 -2.15
CA PRO A 71 -24.57 -17.83 -3.37
C PRO A 71 -23.56 -18.99 -3.37
N GLU A 72 -24.04 -20.23 -3.53
CA GLU A 72 -23.19 -21.43 -3.54
C GLU A 72 -22.09 -21.35 -4.62
N VAL A 73 -22.45 -20.84 -5.80
CA VAL A 73 -21.53 -20.68 -6.94
C VAL A 73 -20.31 -19.82 -6.60
N GLU A 74 -20.49 -18.79 -5.78
CA GLU A 74 -19.40 -17.90 -5.37
C GLU A 74 -18.47 -18.58 -4.35
N VAL A 75 -19.01 -19.45 -3.49
CA VAL A 75 -18.21 -20.28 -2.57
C VAL A 75 -17.37 -21.28 -3.35
N ARG A 76 -17.98 -21.99 -4.32
CA ARG A 76 -17.28 -22.95 -5.19
C ARG A 76 -16.17 -22.28 -5.99
N ARG A 77 -16.45 -21.09 -6.54
CA ARG A 77 -15.47 -20.30 -7.28
C ARG A 77 -14.28 -19.91 -6.39
N ALA A 78 -14.55 -19.37 -5.20
CA ALA A 78 -13.49 -18.99 -4.27
C ALA A 78 -12.60 -20.18 -3.87
N ALA A 79 -13.21 -21.35 -3.65
CA ALA A 79 -12.47 -22.57 -3.32
C ALA A 79 -11.59 -23.04 -4.48
N ALA A 80 -12.10 -23.01 -5.72
CA ALA A 80 -11.33 -23.33 -6.91
C ALA A 80 -10.15 -22.37 -7.11
N GLU A 81 -10.36 -21.07 -6.92
CA GLU A 81 -9.30 -20.06 -6.99
C GLU A 81 -8.22 -20.28 -5.92
N LEU A 82 -8.60 -20.68 -4.70
CA LEU A 82 -7.67 -21.02 -3.63
C LEU A 82 -6.86 -22.29 -3.95
N ASN A 83 -7.53 -23.36 -4.41
CA ASN A 83 -6.90 -24.64 -4.71
C ASN A 83 -5.90 -24.55 -5.87
N ALA A 84 -6.08 -23.60 -6.79
CA ALA A 84 -5.12 -23.33 -7.86
C ALA A 84 -3.79 -22.72 -7.37
N VAL A 85 -3.70 -22.32 -6.09
CA VAL A 85 -2.49 -21.73 -5.52
C VAL A 85 -1.48 -22.80 -5.16
N GLY A 86 -0.42 -22.90 -5.96
CA GLY A 86 0.80 -23.59 -5.55
C GLY A 86 1.52 -22.84 -4.43
N MET A 87 1.85 -23.53 -3.35
CA MET A 87 2.56 -22.96 -2.20
C MET A 87 3.85 -23.72 -1.93
N ASP A 88 4.99 -23.04 -2.08
CA ASP A 88 6.26 -23.48 -1.53
C ASP A 88 6.36 -23.02 -0.07
N ARG A 89 6.49 -23.97 0.86
CA ARG A 89 6.61 -23.71 2.30
C ARG A 89 7.95 -23.06 2.69
N GLN A 90 8.96 -23.16 1.83
CA GLN A 90 10.30 -22.62 2.09
C GLN A 90 10.50 -21.21 1.54
N ASP A 91 9.69 -20.75 0.58
CA ASP A 91 9.68 -19.36 0.10
C ASP A 91 9.03 -18.43 1.13
N LEU A 92 9.75 -18.22 2.23
CA LEU A 92 9.28 -17.48 3.39
C LEU A 92 9.50 -15.98 3.22
N VAL A 93 8.51 -15.22 3.69
CA VAL A 93 8.53 -13.77 3.74
C VAL A 93 8.29 -13.32 5.16
N ARG A 94 9.16 -12.42 5.66
CA ARG A 94 9.02 -11.85 6.99
C ARG A 94 7.80 -10.95 7.04
N ILE A 95 6.94 -11.19 8.03
CA ILE A 95 5.70 -10.44 8.30
C ILE A 95 5.73 -9.69 9.62
N GLY A 96 6.80 -9.85 10.41
CA GLY A 96 7.02 -9.05 11.62
C GLY A 96 8.11 -9.64 12.53
N PRO A 97 8.29 -9.06 13.73
CA PRO A 97 7.84 -7.73 14.10
C PRO A 97 8.60 -6.68 13.28
N PHE A 98 7.89 -5.67 12.78
CA PHE A 98 8.48 -4.44 12.22
C PHE A 98 8.49 -3.40 13.36
N ARG A 99 9.66 -2.86 13.74
CA ARG A 99 9.70 -1.83 14.80
C ARG A 99 9.09 -0.55 14.25
N GLY A 100 8.02 -0.02 14.89
CA GLY A 100 7.48 1.30 14.56
C GLY A 100 5.95 1.42 14.39
N ALA A 101 5.10 0.81 15.24
CA ALA A 101 3.69 1.17 15.24
C ALA A 101 3.41 2.27 16.28
N PRO A 102 2.95 3.48 15.87
CA PRO A 102 2.27 4.38 16.79
C PRO A 102 1.03 3.66 17.36
N ARG A 103 0.84 3.83 18.66
CA ARG A 103 -0.32 3.34 19.39
C ARG A 103 -1.59 4.03 18.84
N GLN A 104 -2.40 3.23 18.15
CA GLN A 104 -3.87 3.26 18.13
C GLN A 104 -4.61 4.45 17.48
N GLU A 105 -5.24 4.19 16.34
CA GLU A 105 -6.63 4.59 16.10
C GLU A 105 -7.46 3.30 15.94
N CYS A 106 -8.02 2.84 17.05
CA CYS A 106 -8.98 1.75 17.10
C CYS A 106 -10.34 2.32 16.67
N ASN A 107 -10.54 2.56 15.38
CA ASN A 107 -11.84 3.02 14.87
C ASN A 107 -12.16 2.62 13.41
N GLU A 108 -11.57 1.53 12.91
CA GLU A 108 -12.05 0.85 11.69
C GLU A 108 -12.03 -0.66 11.89
N GLU A 109 -12.80 -1.14 12.86
CA GLU A 109 -12.93 -2.56 13.26
C GLU A 109 -13.37 -3.52 12.13
N THR A 110 -13.67 -2.99 10.94
CA THR A 110 -14.25 -3.70 9.81
C THR A 110 -13.25 -4.14 8.74
N ARG A 111 -12.08 -3.51 8.64
CA ARG A 111 -11.09 -3.86 7.59
C ARG A 111 -10.17 -4.99 8.03
N LEU A 112 -9.81 -5.88 7.11
CA LEU A 112 -8.95 -7.03 7.30
C LEU A 112 -7.59 -6.63 7.89
N ARG A 113 -6.94 -5.59 7.34
CA ARG A 113 -5.64 -5.03 7.80
C ARG A 113 -4.70 -6.13 8.30
N TRP A 114 -4.48 -7.14 7.47
CA TRP A 114 -4.15 -8.48 7.95
C TRP A 114 -2.81 -8.51 8.71
N ARG A 115 -1.83 -7.70 8.29
CA ARG A 115 -0.53 -7.57 8.96
C ARG A 115 -0.66 -7.01 10.37
N GLN A 116 -1.53 -6.02 10.57
CA GLN A 116 -1.77 -5.43 11.90
C GLN A 116 -2.45 -6.45 12.82
N ARG A 117 -3.40 -7.23 12.29
CA ARG A 117 -4.09 -8.28 13.06
C ARG A 117 -3.15 -9.40 13.48
N ILE A 118 -2.38 -9.97 12.54
CA ILE A 118 -1.39 -11.01 12.88
C ILE A 118 -0.36 -10.45 13.88
N THR A 119 0.15 -9.24 13.65
CA THR A 119 1.11 -8.61 14.57
C THR A 119 0.52 -8.40 15.96
N GLY A 120 -0.73 -7.90 16.05
CA GLY A 120 -1.44 -7.72 17.31
C GLY A 120 -1.62 -9.03 18.06
N GLU A 121 -2.13 -10.07 17.38
CA GLU A 121 -2.32 -11.41 17.96
C GLU A 121 -1.00 -12.04 18.42
N LEU A 122 0.09 -11.87 17.65
CA LEU A 122 1.42 -12.38 18.04
C LEU A 122 2.06 -11.57 19.18
N HIS A 123 1.77 -10.28 19.32
CA HIS A 123 2.19 -9.47 20.46
C HIS A 123 1.42 -9.81 21.74
N GLU A 124 0.12 -10.03 21.65
CA GLU A 124 -0.73 -10.40 22.80
C GLU A 124 -0.33 -11.75 23.42
N LEU A 125 0.20 -12.67 22.61
CA LEU A 125 0.69 -13.98 23.05
C LEU A 125 2.07 -13.96 23.72
N GLY A 126 2.83 -12.86 23.59
CA GLY A 126 4.16 -12.68 24.20
C GLY A 126 4.14 -12.22 25.66
N GLY A 127 2.97 -11.93 26.24
CA GLY A 127 2.81 -11.46 27.62
C GLY A 127 2.71 -12.61 28.65
N PRO A 128 3.25 -12.44 29.87
CA PRO A 128 3.26 -13.49 30.90
C PRO A 128 1.87 -13.89 31.42
N GLU A 129 0.83 -13.07 31.23
CA GLU A 129 -0.47 -13.25 31.91
C GLU A 129 -1.51 -14.16 31.21
N ARG A 130 -1.23 -14.74 30.04
CA ARG A 130 -2.23 -15.60 29.35
C ARG A 130 -1.76 -16.97 28.88
N ALA A 131 -0.54 -17.38 29.24
CA ALA A 131 -0.11 -18.78 29.05
C ALA A 131 -1.07 -19.80 29.73
N ALA A 132 -1.86 -19.36 30.73
CA ALA A 132 -2.87 -20.16 31.43
C ALA A 132 -4.28 -20.16 30.78
N ARG A 133 -4.55 -19.34 29.76
CA ARG A 133 -5.78 -19.41 28.95
C ARG A 133 -5.45 -19.89 27.54
N ARG A 134 -5.01 -21.14 27.42
CA ARG A 134 -5.12 -21.87 26.14
C ARG A 134 -6.60 -22.15 25.90
N GLU A 135 -7.34 -21.17 25.37
CA GLU A 135 -8.61 -21.47 24.71
C GLU A 135 -8.30 -22.27 23.44
N VAL A 136 -8.28 -23.59 23.60
CA VAL A 136 -8.42 -24.56 22.52
C VAL A 136 -9.74 -24.23 21.82
N GLY A 137 -9.67 -23.68 20.60
CA GLY A 137 -10.86 -23.50 19.76
C GLY A 137 -11.14 -22.10 19.22
N ARG A 138 -10.30 -21.07 19.46
CA ARG A 138 -10.44 -19.81 18.70
C ARG A 138 -9.83 -19.99 17.30
N PRO A 139 -10.60 -19.95 16.20
CA PRO A 139 -10.03 -20.10 14.87
C PRO A 139 -9.26 -18.81 14.51
N TYR A 140 -7.95 -18.94 14.29
CA TYR A 140 -7.09 -17.84 13.86
C TYR A 140 -7.08 -17.78 12.33
N HIS A 141 -8.21 -17.37 11.75
CA HIS A 141 -8.34 -17.30 10.30
C HIS A 141 -8.39 -15.87 9.78
N LEU A 142 -7.87 -15.66 8.57
CA LEU A 142 -7.99 -14.40 7.84
C LEU A 142 -8.35 -14.76 6.40
N ALA A 143 -9.47 -14.24 5.92
CA ALA A 143 -10.03 -14.56 4.60
C ALA A 143 -10.16 -16.09 4.36
N GLY A 144 -10.64 -16.85 5.36
CA GLY A 144 -10.77 -18.31 5.25
C GLY A 144 -9.46 -19.11 5.34
N ILE A 145 -8.31 -18.43 5.46
CA ILE A 145 -6.98 -19.05 5.57
C ILE A 145 -6.60 -19.20 7.04
N ASP A 146 -6.24 -20.41 7.45
CA ASP A 146 -5.65 -20.67 8.77
C ASP A 146 -4.14 -20.40 8.72
N TRP A 147 -3.79 -19.11 8.79
CA TRP A 147 -2.41 -18.65 8.68
C TRP A 147 -1.52 -19.16 9.81
N ARG A 148 -2.09 -19.63 10.93
CA ARG A 148 -1.32 -20.07 12.09
C ARG A 148 -0.65 -21.43 11.86
N GLN A 149 -1.27 -22.30 11.06
CA GLN A 149 -0.70 -23.63 10.73
C GLN A 149 0.61 -23.56 9.92
N ILE A 150 0.89 -22.41 9.31
CA ILE A 150 2.01 -22.20 8.37
C ILE A 150 2.91 -21.03 8.80
N LEU A 151 2.70 -20.51 10.01
CA LEU A 151 3.57 -19.50 10.59
C LEU A 151 4.92 -20.12 10.95
N VAL A 152 6.00 -19.50 10.49
CA VAL A 152 7.36 -19.87 10.87
C VAL A 152 7.92 -18.79 11.79
N GLU A 153 8.24 -19.17 13.01
CA GLU A 153 8.92 -18.31 13.98
C GLU A 153 10.42 -18.63 13.97
N GLN A 154 11.25 -17.60 13.74
CA GLN A 154 12.71 -17.71 13.79
C GLN A 154 13.25 -16.82 14.91
N THR A 155 14.07 -17.38 15.78
CA THR A 155 14.74 -16.63 16.85
C THR A 155 16.19 -16.39 16.47
N ARG A 156 16.59 -15.13 16.33
CA ARG A 156 18.00 -14.76 16.13
C ARG A 156 18.59 -14.35 17.48
N ASP A 157 19.72 -14.95 17.84
CA ASP A 157 20.54 -14.62 19.02
C ASP A 157 19.78 -14.64 20.36
N GLY A 158 18.74 -15.47 20.48
CA GLY A 158 17.98 -15.70 21.72
C GLY A 158 17.06 -14.56 22.17
N THR A 159 17.06 -13.40 21.50
CA THR A 159 16.36 -12.19 21.98
C THR A 159 15.33 -11.62 21.00
N GLN A 160 15.47 -11.87 19.70
CA GLN A 160 14.54 -11.33 18.70
C GLN A 160 13.83 -12.45 17.92
N ARG A 161 12.52 -12.59 18.20
CA ARG A 161 11.61 -13.43 17.43
C ARG A 161 11.22 -12.70 16.15
N THR A 162 11.30 -13.39 15.02
CA THR A 162 10.83 -12.92 13.72
C THR A 162 9.79 -13.90 13.19
N TRP A 163 8.76 -13.36 12.55
CA TRP A 163 7.60 -14.10 12.08
C TRP A 163 7.59 -14.10 10.56
N TRP A 164 7.36 -15.27 9.99
CA TRP A 164 7.44 -15.52 8.56
C TRP A 164 6.24 -16.33 8.09
N LEU A 165 5.78 -16.05 6.87
CA LEU A 165 4.76 -16.82 6.18
C LEU A 165 5.22 -17.15 4.75
N PRO A 166 4.75 -18.26 4.15
CA PRO A 166 4.96 -18.53 2.73
C PRO A 166 4.49 -17.38 1.84
N ARG A 167 5.28 -17.00 0.83
CA ARG A 167 4.98 -15.88 -0.08
C ARG A 167 3.60 -15.99 -0.74
N ALA A 168 3.19 -17.21 -1.08
CA ALA A 168 1.87 -17.47 -1.67
C ALA A 168 0.73 -17.03 -0.74
N VAL A 169 0.82 -17.34 0.55
CA VAL A 169 -0.18 -16.96 1.56
C VAL A 169 -0.18 -15.45 1.78
N VAL A 170 1.00 -14.84 1.85
CA VAL A 170 1.12 -13.40 1.97
C VAL A 170 0.46 -12.69 0.77
N ARG A 171 0.65 -13.21 -0.45
CA ARG A 171 -0.02 -12.69 -1.65
C ARG A 171 -1.55 -12.85 -1.58
N LEU A 172 -2.05 -13.97 -1.06
CA LEU A 172 -3.49 -14.17 -0.86
C LEU A 172 -4.08 -13.18 0.13
N LEU A 173 -3.41 -12.93 1.25
CA LEU A 173 -3.87 -11.96 2.24
C LEU A 173 -3.78 -10.51 1.72
N ASP A 174 -2.77 -10.19 0.91
CA ASP A 174 -2.68 -8.92 0.18
C ASP A 174 -3.81 -8.76 -0.85
N ALA A 175 -4.20 -9.84 -1.52
CA ALA A 175 -5.34 -9.87 -2.42
C ALA A 175 -6.65 -9.65 -1.68
N ALA A 176 -6.85 -10.36 -0.56
CA ALA A 176 -8.03 -10.22 0.30
C ALA A 176 -8.25 -8.77 0.73
N GLU A 177 -7.19 -8.12 1.24
CA GLU A 177 -7.25 -6.73 1.68
C GLU A 177 -7.52 -5.74 0.52
N HIS A 178 -6.96 -6.02 -0.66
CA HIS A 178 -7.23 -5.23 -1.85
C HIS A 178 -8.68 -5.37 -2.32
N THR A 179 -9.18 -6.60 -2.42
CA THR A 179 -10.56 -6.92 -2.80
C THR A 179 -11.55 -6.28 -1.83
N GLU A 180 -11.27 -6.34 -0.53
CA GLU A 180 -12.08 -5.66 0.49
C GLU A 180 -12.13 -4.15 0.26
N THR A 181 -10.98 -3.53 -0.03
CA THR A 181 -10.90 -2.09 -0.31
C THR A 181 -11.75 -1.73 -1.53
N GLN A 182 -11.66 -2.51 -2.61
CA GLN A 182 -12.48 -2.31 -3.81
C GLN A 182 -13.97 -2.48 -3.51
N TRP A 183 -14.34 -3.50 -2.73
CA TRP A 183 -15.72 -3.78 -2.36
C TRP A 183 -16.35 -2.62 -1.58
N VAL A 184 -15.63 -2.12 -0.56
CA VAL A 184 -16.06 -0.97 0.25
C VAL A 184 -16.20 0.30 -0.60
N GLN A 185 -15.26 0.55 -1.52
CA GLN A 185 -15.34 1.69 -2.44
C GLN A 185 -16.54 1.58 -3.40
N ALA A 186 -16.79 0.39 -3.94
CA ALA A 186 -17.93 0.13 -4.83
C ALA A 186 -19.27 0.27 -4.09
N ALA A 187 -19.35 -0.19 -2.84
CA ALA A 187 -20.53 -0.02 -1.99
C ALA A 187 -20.82 1.48 -1.71
N ARG A 188 -19.79 2.26 -1.35
CA ARG A 188 -19.89 3.71 -1.14
C ARG A 188 -20.36 4.44 -2.40
N THR A 189 -19.84 4.06 -3.57
CA THR A 189 -20.22 4.67 -4.86
C THR A 189 -21.68 4.37 -5.21
N ARG A 190 -22.15 3.14 -4.95
CA ARG A 190 -23.56 2.75 -5.12
C ARG A 190 -24.50 3.53 -4.19
N GLN A 191 -24.09 3.73 -2.94
CA GLN A 191 -24.87 4.50 -1.96
C GLN A 191 -24.95 5.99 -2.34
N ALA A 192 -23.85 6.59 -2.81
CA ALA A 192 -23.84 7.96 -3.32
C ALA A 192 -24.70 8.11 -4.58
N SER A 193 -24.70 7.12 -5.48
CA SER A 193 -25.51 7.12 -6.70
C SER A 193 -27.00 6.93 -6.40
N ALA A 194 -27.35 6.15 -5.38
CA ALA A 194 -28.74 5.99 -4.93
C ALA A 194 -29.28 7.24 -4.22
N ALA A 195 -28.40 8.00 -3.53
CA ALA A 195 -28.76 9.27 -2.90
C ALA A 195 -29.03 10.41 -3.92
N VAL A 196 -28.47 10.32 -5.13
CA VAL A 196 -28.69 11.31 -6.21
C VAL A 196 -30.07 11.13 -6.89
N THR A 197 -30.75 9.99 -6.70
CA THR A 197 -32.04 9.68 -7.34
C THR A 197 -33.26 9.90 -6.44
N GLN A 198 -33.11 10.48 -5.24
CA GLN A 198 -34.27 10.92 -4.46
C GLN A 198 -34.62 12.39 -4.80
N PRO A 199 -35.81 12.68 -5.34
CA PRO A 199 -36.30 14.04 -5.44
C PRO A 199 -36.77 14.49 -4.05
N THR A 200 -35.93 15.25 -3.36
CA THR A 200 -36.34 15.96 -2.14
C THR A 200 -37.32 17.07 -2.50
N SER A 201 -38.59 16.74 -2.38
CA SER A 201 -39.70 17.68 -2.37
C SER A 201 -39.88 18.17 -0.95
N HIS A 202 -39.57 19.44 -0.67
CA HIS A 202 -40.48 20.42 -0.05
C HIS A 202 -39.77 21.75 0.27
N PRO A 203 -40.49 22.89 0.21
CA PRO A 203 -39.90 24.21 0.07
C PRO A 203 -39.81 25.02 1.38
N ARG A 204 -38.83 25.94 1.38
CA ARG A 204 -38.84 27.30 1.96
C ARG A 204 -38.99 27.43 3.48
N GLN A 205 -37.95 27.99 4.13
CA GLN A 205 -38.02 29.35 4.66
C GLN A 205 -36.64 29.89 5.03
N ALA A 206 -36.28 30.98 4.36
CA ALA A 206 -35.22 31.89 4.79
C ALA A 206 -35.74 32.72 5.97
N ARG A 207 -34.96 32.77 7.05
CA ARG A 207 -34.93 33.92 7.95
C ARG A 207 -33.48 34.23 8.29
N ALA A 208 -33.05 35.38 7.80
CA ALA A 208 -31.92 36.11 8.34
C ALA A 208 -32.35 36.72 9.70
N SER A 209 -31.46 36.65 10.69
CA SER A 209 -31.15 37.76 11.59
C SER A 209 -29.97 37.38 12.49
N ASP A 210 -28.94 38.20 12.37
CA ASP A 210 -28.03 38.70 13.40
C ASP A 210 -27.19 37.74 14.26
N GLY A 211 -25.87 37.82 13.99
CA GLY A 211 -25.05 38.65 14.85
C GLY A 211 -24.58 38.01 16.14
N ARG A 212 -23.54 37.16 16.04
CA ARG A 212 -22.54 37.09 17.11
C ARG A 212 -21.15 36.93 16.52
N GLN A 213 -20.43 38.05 16.49
CA GLN A 213 -18.99 38.11 16.32
C GLN A 213 -18.32 37.14 17.30
N THR A 214 -17.74 36.08 16.76
CA THR A 214 -16.65 35.35 17.40
C THR A 214 -15.39 35.69 16.63
N THR A 215 -14.68 36.64 17.23
CA THR A 215 -13.30 37.07 16.96
C THR A 215 -12.42 35.97 16.36
N SER A 216 -12.13 36.12 15.08
CA SER A 216 -10.95 35.50 14.46
C SER A 216 -9.69 35.95 15.20
N PRO A 217 -8.76 35.06 15.56
CA PRO A 217 -7.38 35.48 15.73
C PRO A 217 -6.78 35.59 14.33
N GLU A 218 -6.86 36.79 13.74
CA GLU A 218 -5.89 37.22 12.73
C GLU A 218 -4.50 37.25 13.39
N GLY A 219 -3.80 36.13 13.33
CA GLY A 219 -2.34 36.16 13.39
C GLY A 219 -1.82 36.72 12.08
N PRO A 220 -0.69 37.47 12.07
CA PRO A 220 -0.09 37.91 10.84
C PRO A 220 0.23 36.66 10.01
N THR A 221 -0.34 36.57 8.81
CA THR A 221 0.06 35.60 7.79
C THR A 221 1.49 35.92 7.39
N ALA A 222 2.45 35.48 8.22
CA ALA A 222 3.86 35.54 7.91
C ALA A 222 4.03 34.89 6.54
N SER A 223 4.43 35.68 5.55
CA SER A 223 4.66 35.22 4.19
C SER A 223 5.60 34.02 4.24
N LEU A 224 5.12 32.85 3.82
CA LEU A 224 5.92 31.63 3.82
C LEU A 224 7.14 31.84 2.92
N ARG A 225 8.33 31.58 3.45
CA ARG A 225 9.57 31.78 2.72
C ARG A 225 9.74 30.67 1.66
N PRO A 226 10.02 30.99 0.39
CA PRO A 226 10.34 29.97 -0.61
C PRO A 226 11.68 29.29 -0.29
N TYR A 227 11.77 27.99 -0.55
CA TYR A 227 13.01 27.21 -0.40
C TYR A 227 13.90 27.32 -1.64
N ASN A 228 15.12 27.83 -1.47
CA ASN A 228 16.08 28.10 -2.54
C ASN A 228 17.36 27.24 -2.45
N GLY A 229 17.38 26.19 -1.62
CA GLY A 229 18.52 25.26 -1.51
C GLY A 229 19.37 25.46 -0.26
N GLU A 230 18.87 26.14 0.76
CA GLU A 230 19.62 26.50 1.97
C GLU A 230 20.10 25.30 2.80
N LEU A 231 19.56 24.11 2.53
CA LEU A 231 19.95 22.84 3.18
C LEU A 231 20.63 21.86 2.22
N GLU A 232 21.01 22.32 1.03
CA GLU A 232 21.66 21.48 0.03
C GLU A 232 22.98 20.90 0.55
N GLY A 233 23.24 19.62 0.24
CA GLY A 233 24.45 18.91 0.67
C GLY A 233 24.47 18.51 2.15
N GLN A 234 23.48 18.92 2.95
CA GLN A 234 23.43 18.53 4.37
C GLN A 234 22.85 17.13 4.57
N LEU A 235 23.46 16.36 5.47
CA LEU A 235 22.95 15.05 5.86
C LEU A 235 21.75 15.20 6.81
N TYR A 236 20.71 14.43 6.53
CA TYR A 236 19.51 14.40 7.34
C TYR A 236 19.80 14.01 8.79
N SER A 237 20.66 13.02 9.02
CA SER A 237 21.05 12.55 10.35
C SER A 237 21.70 13.63 11.23
N VAL A 238 22.37 14.61 10.62
CA VAL A 238 22.99 15.74 11.33
C VAL A 238 21.95 16.79 11.69
N LEU A 239 20.96 17.01 10.82
CA LEU A 239 19.93 18.03 11.00
C LEU A 239 18.76 17.57 11.87
N SER A 240 18.39 16.29 11.80
CA SER A 240 17.30 15.71 12.59
C SER A 240 17.58 15.73 14.08
N ARG A 241 18.85 15.62 14.48
CA ARG A 241 19.32 15.68 15.88
C ARG A 241 19.37 17.10 16.46
N LYS A 242 19.18 18.15 15.64
CA LYS A 242 19.20 19.54 16.14
C LYS A 242 17.87 19.91 16.79
N PRO A 243 17.87 20.43 18.03
CA PRO A 243 16.66 20.91 18.67
C PRO A 243 15.96 22.01 17.85
N GLY A 244 14.63 21.92 17.73
CA GLY A 244 13.82 22.94 17.07
C GLY A 244 13.76 22.88 15.54
N THR A 245 14.28 21.83 14.89
CA THR A 245 14.21 21.65 13.43
C THR A 245 12.77 21.75 12.92
N SER A 246 11.80 21.10 13.57
CA SER A 246 10.38 21.17 13.17
C SER A 246 9.81 22.59 13.19
N ARG A 247 10.18 23.41 14.20
CA ARG A 247 9.74 24.81 14.30
C ARG A 247 10.37 25.69 13.22
N ARG A 248 11.60 25.38 12.79
CA ARG A 248 12.26 26.06 11.67
C ARG A 248 11.63 25.72 10.33
N MET A 249 11.02 24.54 10.18
CA MET A 249 10.37 24.13 8.91
C MET A 249 9.07 24.88 8.66
N ALA A 250 8.29 25.19 9.71
CA ALA A 250 7.00 25.86 9.59
C ALA A 250 7.06 27.26 8.92
N GLY A 251 8.24 27.89 8.87
CA GLY A 251 8.46 29.16 8.18
C GLY A 251 8.65 29.06 6.66
N TRP A 252 8.76 27.85 6.11
CA TRP A 252 8.99 27.63 4.68
C TRP A 252 7.70 27.24 3.95
N ALA A 253 7.59 27.66 2.69
CA ALA A 253 6.65 27.06 1.75
C ALA A 253 7.15 25.68 1.32
N CYS A 254 6.23 24.76 1.05
CA CYS A 254 6.54 23.43 0.52
C CYS A 254 7.34 23.55 -0.79
N ALA A 255 8.52 22.95 -0.85
CA ALA A 255 9.40 23.06 -2.01
C ALA A 255 8.91 22.32 -3.27
N VAL A 256 7.81 21.57 -3.15
CA VAL A 256 7.14 20.88 -4.27
C VAL A 256 5.94 21.71 -4.73
N CYS A 257 4.87 21.78 -3.93
CA CYS A 257 3.63 22.45 -4.35
C CYS A 257 3.64 23.99 -4.19
N ARG A 258 4.58 24.55 -3.42
CA ARG A 258 4.77 26.00 -3.15
C ARG A 258 3.58 26.74 -2.53
N THR A 259 2.49 26.06 -2.23
CA THR A 259 1.24 26.65 -1.72
C THR A 259 0.99 26.39 -0.24
N ALA A 260 1.50 25.29 0.31
CA ALA A 260 1.30 24.90 1.70
C ALA A 260 2.54 25.16 2.55
N PRO A 261 2.40 25.41 3.87
CA PRO A 261 3.54 25.45 4.78
C PRO A 261 4.22 24.07 4.85
N ALA A 262 5.55 24.09 4.98
CA ALA A 262 6.31 22.88 5.20
C ALA A 262 6.11 22.37 6.63
N ALA A 263 5.97 21.06 6.75
CA ALA A 263 5.77 20.37 8.04
C ALA A 263 6.91 19.39 8.35
N VAL A 264 7.61 18.92 7.32
CA VAL A 264 8.63 17.88 7.42
C VAL A 264 9.82 18.20 6.54
N LEU A 265 10.98 17.64 6.91
CA LEU A 265 12.20 17.74 6.13
C LEU A 265 12.39 16.46 5.32
N ASP A 266 12.18 16.53 4.01
CA ASP A 266 12.36 15.38 3.12
C ASP A 266 13.85 15.11 2.89
N HIS A 267 14.20 13.84 2.71
CA HIS A 267 15.57 13.40 2.47
C HIS A 267 15.63 12.19 1.54
N CYS A 268 16.79 11.99 0.93
CA CYS A 268 17.03 10.83 0.09
C CYS A 268 17.34 9.61 0.95
N HIS A 269 16.50 8.57 0.87
CA HIS A 269 16.71 7.34 1.63
C HIS A 269 17.88 6.48 1.11
N GLU A 270 18.44 6.79 -0.07
CA GLU A 270 19.62 6.10 -0.60
C GLU A 270 20.93 6.78 -0.20
N HIS A 271 20.97 8.12 -0.19
CA HIS A 271 22.20 8.88 0.04
C HIS A 271 22.21 9.67 1.37
N GLY A 272 21.09 9.73 2.08
CA GLY A 272 20.95 10.41 3.37
C GLY A 272 20.90 11.95 3.31
N TYR A 273 21.08 12.56 2.14
CA TYR A 273 21.03 14.02 1.99
C TYR A 273 19.61 14.55 2.09
N VAL A 274 19.46 15.68 2.78
CA VAL A 274 18.23 16.49 2.76
C VAL A 274 17.95 16.95 1.34
N ARG A 275 16.68 16.89 0.95
CA ARG A 275 16.22 17.47 -0.32
C ARG A 275 15.64 18.86 -0.08
N ALA A 276 14.58 18.94 0.71
CA ALA A 276 13.90 20.21 1.01
C ALA A 276 12.85 20.08 2.12
N PRO A 277 12.42 21.20 2.74
CA PRO A 277 11.19 21.27 3.50
C PRO A 277 9.96 21.05 2.60
N VAL A 278 9.05 20.18 3.01
CA VAL A 278 7.82 19.86 2.26
C VAL A 278 6.61 19.79 3.18
N CYS A 279 5.41 19.96 2.62
CA CYS A 279 4.16 19.72 3.37
C CYS A 279 3.92 18.22 3.54
N GLN A 280 3.10 17.86 4.53
CA GLN A 280 2.79 16.45 4.82
C GLN A 280 2.19 15.72 3.62
N SER A 281 1.32 16.39 2.85
CA SER A 281 0.66 15.80 1.67
C SER A 281 1.68 15.41 0.59
N CYS A 282 2.57 16.33 0.20
CA CYS A 282 3.63 16.02 -0.76
C CYS A 282 4.55 14.92 -0.22
N ASN A 283 4.95 14.98 1.05
CA ASN A 283 5.79 13.95 1.66
C ASN A 283 5.15 12.55 1.60
N THR A 284 3.87 12.44 1.95
CA THR A 284 3.13 11.17 1.86
C THR A 284 2.98 10.71 0.41
N GLN A 285 2.83 11.63 -0.52
CA GLN A 285 2.70 11.31 -1.94
C GLN A 285 4.00 10.79 -2.56
N GLU A 286 5.15 11.31 -2.11
CA GLU A 286 6.47 10.84 -2.52
C GLU A 286 6.71 9.39 -2.11
N ARG A 287 6.29 9.00 -0.89
CA ARG A 287 6.66 7.71 -0.29
C ARG A 287 6.32 6.51 -1.20
N PRO A 288 7.31 5.66 -1.54
CA PRO A 288 7.05 4.43 -2.26
C PRO A 288 6.10 3.50 -1.51
N ASP A 289 5.28 2.75 -2.25
CA ASP A 289 4.29 1.82 -1.67
C ASP A 289 4.96 0.49 -1.35
N HIS A 290 5.84 0.50 -0.35
CA HIS A 290 6.57 -0.70 0.03
C HIS A 290 5.61 -1.80 0.48
N LEU A 291 5.59 -2.90 -0.29
CA LEU A 291 5.01 -4.17 0.14
C LEU A 291 6.04 -4.94 0.98
N TYR A 292 7.31 -4.85 0.57
CA TYR A 292 8.48 -5.42 1.24
C TYR A 292 9.68 -4.47 1.11
N SER A 293 10.80 -4.80 1.77
CA SER A 293 12.03 -4.01 1.69
C SER A 293 12.58 -3.90 0.27
N ASN A 294 12.32 -4.89 -0.59
CA ASN A 294 12.78 -4.95 -1.97
C ASN A 294 11.63 -4.91 -3.00
N ASP A 295 10.48 -4.36 -2.61
CA ASP A 295 9.26 -4.51 -3.39
C ASP A 295 8.30 -3.35 -3.17
N ILE A 296 7.78 -2.80 -4.27
CA ILE A 296 6.80 -1.72 -4.24
C ILE A 296 5.60 -2.01 -5.13
N ARG A 297 4.45 -1.55 -4.68
CA ARG A 297 3.27 -1.38 -5.53
C ARG A 297 3.33 -0.04 -6.25
N VAL A 298 3.08 -0.04 -7.55
CA VAL A 298 3.04 1.18 -8.36
C VAL A 298 1.61 1.70 -8.39
N ALA A 299 1.23 2.33 -7.28
CA ALA A 299 -0.11 2.90 -7.10
C ALA A 299 -0.31 4.16 -7.96
N HIS A 300 -1.58 4.59 -8.09
CA HIS A 300 -1.98 5.76 -8.89
C HIS A 300 -1.26 7.06 -8.48
N ARG A 301 -0.69 7.15 -7.27
CA ARG A 301 0.10 8.32 -6.85
C ARG A 301 1.28 8.60 -7.77
N TYR A 302 1.90 7.56 -8.34
CA TYR A 302 3.01 7.70 -9.30
C TYR A 302 2.59 8.35 -10.62
N THR A 303 1.30 8.33 -10.97
CA THR A 303 0.80 9.07 -12.14
C THR A 303 1.00 10.57 -11.98
N ARG A 304 0.77 11.13 -10.79
CA ARG A 304 1.10 12.55 -10.55
C ARG A 304 2.60 12.80 -10.59
N LEU A 305 3.40 11.89 -10.05
CA LEU A 305 4.86 12.02 -9.99
C LEU A 305 5.52 11.98 -11.38
N PHE A 306 5.02 11.14 -12.29
CA PHE A 306 5.63 10.90 -13.62
C PHE A 306 4.80 11.41 -14.81
N HIS A 307 3.64 12.04 -14.58
CA HIS A 307 2.89 12.73 -15.64
C HIS A 307 2.50 14.18 -15.32
N THR A 308 1.81 14.45 -14.20
CA THR A 308 1.19 15.77 -13.98
C THR A 308 2.17 16.81 -13.44
N ASP A 309 2.95 16.44 -12.42
CA ASP A 309 3.80 17.36 -11.66
C ASP A 309 5.29 16.99 -11.85
N THR A 310 5.62 16.36 -12.98
CA THR A 310 6.86 15.63 -13.17
C THR A 310 8.11 16.49 -13.03
N ASP A 311 8.11 17.69 -13.61
CA ASP A 311 9.26 18.57 -13.53
C ASP A 311 9.56 19.03 -12.09
N ASP A 312 8.52 19.33 -11.29
CA ASP A 312 8.70 19.70 -9.88
C ASP A 312 9.21 18.53 -9.03
N TRP A 313 8.74 17.31 -9.29
CA TRP A 313 9.23 16.10 -8.62
C TRP A 313 10.66 15.72 -9.02
N LEU A 314 10.99 15.82 -10.31
CA LEU A 314 12.34 15.57 -10.79
C LEU A 314 13.33 16.58 -10.23
N ARG A 315 12.98 17.88 -10.22
CA ARG A 315 13.75 18.92 -9.52
C ARG A 315 13.93 18.57 -8.05
N HIS A 316 12.86 18.15 -7.37
CA HIS A 316 12.91 17.78 -5.96
C HIS A 316 13.84 16.61 -5.68
N TRP A 317 13.72 15.49 -6.41
CA TRP A 317 14.58 14.32 -6.21
C TRP A 317 16.06 14.61 -6.51
N HIS A 318 16.35 15.44 -7.52
CA HIS A 318 17.72 15.82 -7.90
C HIS A 318 18.32 16.94 -7.05
N ARG A 319 17.61 17.44 -6.01
CA ARG A 319 18.25 18.20 -4.92
C ARG A 319 19.24 17.35 -4.11
N CYS A 320 19.09 16.02 -4.15
CA CYS A 320 20.08 15.12 -3.58
C CYS A 320 21.34 15.07 -4.47
N PRO A 321 22.53 15.42 -3.95
CA PRO A 321 23.77 15.41 -4.72
C PRO A 321 24.10 14.04 -5.32
N GLY A 322 23.86 12.95 -4.59
CA GLY A 322 24.11 11.59 -5.08
C GLY A 322 23.20 11.18 -6.24
N CYS A 323 21.91 11.54 -6.18
CA CYS A 323 20.97 11.31 -7.28
C CYS A 323 21.33 12.16 -8.51
N ARG A 324 21.71 13.43 -8.27
CA ARG A 324 22.15 14.36 -9.32
C ARG A 324 23.40 13.90 -10.03
N ALA A 325 24.45 13.51 -9.30
CA ALA A 325 25.71 13.07 -9.88
C ALA A 325 25.58 11.75 -10.66
N ARG A 326 24.63 10.89 -10.26
CA ARG A 326 24.34 9.63 -10.97
C ARG A 326 23.29 9.80 -12.09
N THR A 327 22.70 10.98 -12.20
CA THR A 327 21.61 11.30 -13.13
C THR A 327 20.51 10.24 -13.05
N THR A 328 20.11 9.88 -11.83
CA THR A 328 19.15 8.79 -11.54
C THR A 328 18.34 9.07 -10.29
N LEU A 329 17.23 8.37 -10.15
CA LEU A 329 16.41 8.37 -8.94
C LEU A 329 16.89 7.31 -7.94
N PRO A 330 16.50 7.43 -6.65
CA PRO A 330 16.64 6.33 -5.71
C PRO A 330 15.96 5.05 -6.23
N LEU A 331 16.51 3.89 -5.87
CA LEU A 331 16.07 2.60 -6.42
C LEU A 331 14.54 2.39 -6.45
N PRO A 332 13.75 2.65 -5.38
CA PRO A 332 12.30 2.46 -5.44
C PRO A 332 11.60 3.37 -6.49
N HIS A 333 12.06 4.61 -6.65
CA HIS A 333 11.50 5.53 -7.62
C HIS A 333 11.89 5.16 -9.05
N LEU A 334 13.13 4.73 -9.26
CA LEU A 334 13.56 4.19 -10.55
C LEU A 334 12.78 2.92 -10.91
N ALA A 335 12.53 2.05 -9.93
CA ALA A 335 11.69 0.85 -10.10
C ALA A 335 10.26 1.22 -10.50
N ALA A 336 9.64 2.16 -9.79
CA ALA A 336 8.30 2.63 -10.10
C ALA A 336 8.21 3.27 -11.50
N TRP A 337 9.19 4.12 -11.83
CA TRP A 337 9.31 4.72 -13.17
C TRP A 337 9.46 3.63 -14.24
N THR A 338 10.29 2.62 -14.02
CA THR A 338 10.51 1.51 -14.96
C THR A 338 9.20 0.81 -15.28
N ALA A 339 8.40 0.47 -14.25
CA ALA A 339 7.11 -0.16 -14.48
C ALA A 339 6.07 0.77 -15.10
N HIS A 340 6.00 2.03 -14.66
CA HIS A 340 4.94 2.96 -15.08
C HIS A 340 5.17 3.54 -16.48
N ILE A 341 6.43 3.83 -16.82
CA ILE A 341 6.84 4.49 -18.06
C ILE A 341 7.51 3.51 -19.01
N ALA A 342 8.68 2.95 -18.63
CA ALA A 342 9.51 2.17 -19.54
C ALA A 342 8.83 0.85 -20.00
N CYS A 343 8.06 0.21 -19.12
CA CYS A 343 7.32 -1.02 -19.41
C CYS A 343 5.84 -0.77 -19.72
N ARG A 344 5.41 0.47 -19.97
CA ARG A 344 4.01 0.81 -20.20
C ARG A 344 3.38 0.02 -21.34
N SER A 345 4.11 -0.14 -22.45
CA SER A 345 3.67 -0.88 -23.64
C SER A 345 3.53 -2.39 -23.40
N LEU A 346 4.25 -2.92 -22.42
CA LEU A 346 4.20 -4.34 -22.05
C LEU A 346 2.98 -4.67 -21.19
N ARG A 347 2.29 -3.67 -20.64
CA ARG A 347 1.14 -3.89 -19.75
C ARG A 347 -0.09 -4.26 -20.59
N PRO A 348 -0.65 -5.48 -20.43
CA PRO A 348 -1.83 -5.91 -21.16
C PRO A 348 -3.05 -5.05 -20.79
N THR A 349 -4.08 -5.10 -21.63
CA THR A 349 -5.35 -4.42 -21.36
C THR A 349 -6.51 -5.39 -21.46
N HIS A 350 -7.50 -5.26 -20.58
CA HIS A 350 -8.74 -6.04 -20.60
C HIS A 350 -9.90 -5.19 -21.09
N ARG A 351 -10.89 -5.85 -21.70
CA ARG A 351 -12.18 -5.23 -22.01
C ARG A 351 -12.86 -4.82 -20.71
N ALA A 352 -13.41 -3.62 -20.70
CA ALA A 352 -14.21 -3.05 -19.62
C ALA A 352 -15.42 -2.31 -20.23
N PRO A 353 -16.49 -2.03 -19.45
CA PRO A 353 -17.70 -1.39 -19.97
C PRO A 353 -17.47 -0.04 -20.68
N ARG A 354 -16.34 0.64 -20.40
CA ARG A 354 -15.96 1.93 -21.01
C ARG A 354 -14.67 1.83 -21.82
N GLY A 355 -14.46 0.73 -22.54
CA GLY A 355 -13.31 0.54 -23.42
C GLY A 355 -12.29 -0.47 -22.89
N ARG A 356 -11.00 -0.19 -23.03
CA ARG A 356 -9.92 -1.06 -22.53
C ARG A 356 -9.28 -0.46 -21.29
N LYS A 357 -9.07 -1.28 -20.26
CA LYS A 357 -8.37 -0.88 -19.02
C LYS A 357 -7.06 -1.67 -18.87
N PRO A 358 -5.99 -1.05 -18.35
CA PRO A 358 -4.76 -1.78 -18.03
C PRO A 358 -5.00 -2.95 -17.07
N CYS A 359 -4.34 -4.09 -17.29
CA CYS A 359 -4.39 -5.28 -16.44
C CYS A 359 -3.85 -4.94 -15.03
N GLY A 360 -4.60 -5.37 -14.02
CA GLY A 360 -4.23 -5.43 -12.61
C GLY A 360 -3.58 -4.17 -12.03
N VAL A 361 -2.73 -4.34 -11.04
CA VAL A 361 -1.91 -3.29 -10.42
C VAL A 361 -0.44 -3.61 -10.68
N LEU A 362 0.34 -2.61 -11.14
CA LEU A 362 1.76 -2.79 -11.36
C LEU A 362 2.50 -2.97 -10.03
N ARG A 363 3.45 -3.89 -10.01
CA ARG A 363 4.35 -4.17 -8.90
C ARG A 363 5.77 -4.29 -9.42
N VAL A 364 6.73 -3.85 -8.64
CA VAL A 364 8.15 -4.05 -8.95
C VAL A 364 8.87 -4.58 -7.74
N SER A 365 9.49 -5.74 -7.89
CA SER A 365 10.45 -6.27 -6.93
C SER A 365 11.86 -6.16 -7.49
N TRP A 366 12.87 -6.21 -6.63
CA TRP A 366 14.25 -6.28 -7.08
C TRP A 366 15.06 -7.32 -6.31
N ALA A 367 15.87 -8.08 -7.05
CA ALA A 367 16.91 -8.94 -6.49
C ALA A 367 18.21 -8.13 -6.39
N GLY A 368 18.95 -8.26 -5.30
CA GLY A 368 20.14 -7.45 -5.00
C GLY A 368 19.94 -6.51 -3.80
N SER A 369 20.87 -5.59 -3.58
CA SER A 369 20.86 -4.68 -2.44
C SER A 369 20.57 -3.25 -2.86
N GLN A 370 19.69 -2.57 -2.12
CA GLN A 370 19.48 -1.13 -2.27
C GLN A 370 20.75 -0.31 -2.01
N ASN A 371 21.71 -0.86 -1.26
CA ASN A 371 23.02 -0.24 -1.01
C ASN A 371 23.99 -0.40 -2.20
N ALA A 372 23.70 -1.34 -3.10
CA ALA A 372 24.48 -1.60 -4.31
C ALA A 372 23.54 -1.70 -5.53
N PRO A 373 22.77 -0.64 -5.84
CA PRO A 373 21.64 -0.74 -6.76
C PRO A 373 22.07 -1.13 -8.18
N ARG A 374 23.33 -0.90 -8.57
CA ARG A 374 23.89 -1.27 -9.87
C ARG A 374 23.88 -2.76 -10.19
N SER A 375 23.80 -3.63 -9.19
CA SER A 375 23.65 -5.09 -9.38
C SER A 375 22.20 -5.55 -9.34
N CYS A 376 21.24 -4.65 -9.10
CA CYS A 376 19.85 -5.03 -8.98
C CYS A 376 19.23 -5.45 -10.32
N LEU A 377 18.39 -6.47 -10.25
CA LEU A 377 17.48 -6.87 -11.33
C LEU A 377 16.05 -6.52 -10.93
N LEU A 378 15.42 -5.59 -11.64
CA LEU A 378 14.04 -5.18 -11.42
C LEU A 378 13.11 -6.19 -12.10
N THR A 379 12.16 -6.75 -11.37
CA THR A 379 11.10 -7.61 -11.91
C THR A 379 9.79 -6.84 -11.89
N VAL A 380 9.34 -6.43 -13.06
CA VAL A 380 8.04 -5.77 -13.24
C VAL A 380 6.96 -6.84 -13.39
N ALA A 381 5.95 -6.77 -12.56
CA ALA A 381 4.85 -7.72 -12.50
C ALA A 381 3.51 -6.99 -12.45
N VAL A 382 2.44 -7.74 -12.67
CA VAL A 382 1.08 -7.27 -12.44
C VAL A 382 0.41 -8.16 -11.41
N ASP A 383 -0.03 -7.56 -10.31
CA ASP A 383 -0.90 -8.22 -9.35
C ASP A 383 -2.36 -8.08 -9.80
N PHE A 384 -3.22 -9.00 -9.40
CA PHE A 384 -4.68 -8.93 -9.62
C PHE A 384 -5.09 -8.87 -11.10
N CYS A 385 -4.37 -9.57 -11.98
CA CYS A 385 -4.83 -9.63 -13.37
C CYS A 385 -6.14 -10.43 -13.48
N PRO A 386 -7.19 -9.89 -14.13
CA PRO A 386 -8.47 -10.58 -14.25
C PRO A 386 -8.42 -11.95 -14.95
N SER A 387 -7.41 -12.19 -15.80
CA SER A 387 -7.21 -13.49 -16.46
C SER A 387 -6.29 -14.44 -15.68
N GLY A 388 -5.63 -14.00 -14.61
CA GLY A 388 -4.67 -14.81 -13.84
C GLY A 388 -3.33 -15.11 -14.55
N GLU A 389 -3.17 -14.72 -15.82
CA GLU A 389 -2.05 -15.12 -16.69
C GLU A 389 -0.81 -14.23 -16.55
N HIS A 390 -0.99 -12.94 -16.23
CA HIS A 390 0.10 -11.96 -16.28
C HIS A 390 0.86 -11.90 -14.96
N ARG A 391 1.87 -12.76 -14.78
CA ARG A 391 2.69 -12.83 -13.56
C ARG A 391 3.94 -11.95 -13.59
N VAL A 392 4.60 -11.83 -14.73
CA VAL A 392 5.82 -11.01 -14.91
C VAL A 392 5.77 -10.37 -16.30
N LEU A 393 5.87 -9.05 -16.36
CA LEU A 393 5.91 -8.29 -17.62
C LEU A 393 7.33 -8.17 -18.17
N ALA A 394 8.31 -7.92 -17.28
CA ALA A 394 9.70 -7.71 -17.68
C ALA A 394 10.66 -7.98 -16.52
N ARG A 395 11.90 -8.32 -16.87
CA ARG A 395 13.05 -8.28 -15.98
C ARG A 395 14.04 -7.28 -16.56
N VAL A 396 14.32 -6.20 -15.84
CA VAL A 396 15.12 -5.07 -16.33
C VAL A 396 16.30 -4.87 -15.38
N PRO A 397 17.55 -5.07 -15.84
CA PRO A 397 18.74 -4.74 -15.05
C PRO A 397 18.73 -3.25 -14.66
N TYR A 398 19.21 -2.92 -13.46
CA TYR A 398 19.28 -1.53 -12.99
C TYR A 398 20.00 -0.62 -13.98
N ARG A 399 21.10 -1.10 -14.59
CA ARG A 399 21.89 -0.29 -15.54
C ARG A 399 21.05 0.10 -16.76
N GLU A 400 20.26 -0.83 -17.28
CA GLU A 400 19.36 -0.59 -18.40
C GLU A 400 18.24 0.38 -18.01
N ALA A 401 17.63 0.19 -16.83
CA ALA A 401 16.62 1.10 -16.31
C ALA A 401 17.17 2.54 -16.13
N ALA A 402 18.38 2.67 -15.57
CA ALA A 402 19.04 3.95 -15.37
C ALA A 402 19.37 4.63 -16.70
N GLU A 403 19.83 3.89 -17.72
CA GLU A 403 20.12 4.44 -19.04
C GLU A 403 18.85 4.99 -19.71
N ARG A 404 17.78 4.18 -19.73
CA ARG A 404 16.49 4.62 -20.27
C ARG A 404 15.93 5.82 -19.49
N PHE A 405 16.14 5.86 -18.18
CA PHE A 405 15.74 6.99 -17.35
C PHE A 405 16.50 8.26 -17.73
N ARG A 406 17.81 8.20 -17.99
CA ARG A 406 18.59 9.39 -18.39
C ARG A 406 18.09 9.98 -19.71
N VAL A 407 17.80 9.14 -20.70
CA VAL A 407 17.22 9.59 -21.97
C VAL A 407 15.87 10.26 -21.73
N TRP A 408 14.98 9.60 -20.98
CA TRP A 408 13.68 10.15 -20.65
C TRP A 408 13.76 11.45 -19.83
N LEU A 409 14.74 11.56 -18.92
CA LEU A 409 14.97 12.76 -18.12
C LEU A 409 15.39 13.94 -19.00
N ALA A 410 16.29 13.71 -19.96
CA ALA A 410 16.73 14.74 -20.91
C ALA A 410 15.57 15.28 -21.76
N GLU A 411 14.64 14.40 -22.15
CA GLU A 411 13.44 14.79 -22.91
C GLU A 411 12.39 15.49 -22.03
N THR A 412 12.17 14.99 -20.81
CA THR A 412 11.05 15.42 -19.96
C THR A 412 11.38 16.65 -19.12
N ALA A 413 12.63 16.78 -18.66
CA ALA A 413 13.08 17.87 -17.81
C ALA A 413 14.54 18.25 -18.16
N PRO A 414 14.79 18.87 -19.32
CA PRO A 414 16.14 19.14 -19.83
C PRO A 414 16.97 20.01 -18.87
N ALA A 415 16.34 20.93 -18.13
CA ALA A 415 17.03 21.73 -17.12
C ALA A 415 17.53 20.89 -15.94
N VAL A 416 16.77 19.87 -15.52
CA VAL A 416 17.19 18.92 -14.47
C VAL A 416 18.30 18.02 -15.00
N ALA A 417 18.16 17.54 -16.23
CA ALA A 417 19.16 16.70 -16.88
C ALA A 417 20.49 17.45 -17.05
N ALA A 418 20.45 18.70 -17.51
CA ALA A 418 21.64 19.54 -17.65
C ALA A 418 22.32 19.84 -16.30
N ALA A 419 21.53 19.98 -15.23
CA ALA A 419 22.07 20.15 -13.88
C ALA A 419 22.65 18.83 -13.30
N ALA A 420 22.29 17.68 -13.86
CA ALA A 420 22.65 16.33 -13.42
C ALA A 420 23.68 15.69 -14.36
N GLY A 421 24.97 15.75 -14.03
CA GLY A 421 26.04 15.20 -14.87
C GLY A 421 27.17 14.54 -14.09
N PRO A 422 27.87 13.55 -14.69
CA PRO A 422 28.99 12.84 -14.08
C PRO A 422 30.19 13.75 -13.79
N ASP A 423 30.32 14.86 -14.53
CA ASP A 423 31.44 15.80 -14.42
C ASP A 423 31.28 16.84 -13.29
N ARG A 424 30.14 16.81 -12.59
CA ARG A 424 29.87 17.71 -11.46
C ARG A 424 30.09 16.97 -10.15
N LEU A 425 31.34 16.54 -9.93
CA LEU A 425 31.80 15.92 -8.67
C LEU A 425 31.96 16.92 -7.52
N ASP A 426 31.76 18.21 -7.77
CA ASP A 426 31.83 19.27 -6.77
C ASP A 426 30.84 18.99 -5.62
N GLY A 427 31.38 18.53 -4.50
CA GLY A 427 30.64 18.28 -3.25
C GLY A 427 30.36 16.81 -2.91
N LEU A 428 30.81 15.83 -3.70
CA LEU A 428 30.76 14.43 -3.27
C LEU A 428 31.96 14.11 -2.36
N PRO A 429 31.78 13.58 -1.14
CA PRO A 429 32.89 13.07 -0.37
C PRO A 429 33.59 11.96 -1.16
N THR A 430 34.92 12.04 -1.25
CA THR A 430 35.82 11.11 -1.98
C THR A 430 35.73 9.65 -1.53
N GLN A 431 35.03 9.38 -0.43
CA GLN A 431 34.68 8.04 0.01
C GLN A 431 33.15 7.90 0.11
N PHE A 432 32.60 6.97 -0.67
CA PHE A 432 31.34 6.32 -0.33
C PHE A 432 31.54 5.60 1.00
N ARG A 433 31.18 6.24 2.11
CA ARG A 433 30.93 5.48 3.33
C ARG A 433 29.61 4.74 3.12
N PRO A 434 29.60 3.40 3.24
CA PRO A 434 28.35 2.69 3.48
C PRO A 434 27.66 3.42 4.62
N VAL A 435 26.35 3.59 4.53
CA VAL A 435 25.54 3.95 5.70
C VAL A 435 25.90 2.92 6.77
N ILE A 436 26.73 3.32 7.73
CA ILE A 436 26.85 2.62 9.00
C ILE A 436 25.42 2.66 9.50
N ALA A 437 24.79 1.50 9.58
CA ALA A 437 23.50 1.39 10.23
C ALA A 437 23.65 2.13 11.56
N ASP A 438 22.84 3.16 11.78
CA ASP A 438 22.74 3.82 13.07
C ASP A 438 22.22 2.75 14.04
N THR A 439 23.15 1.98 14.61
CA THR A 439 22.89 0.97 15.63
C THR A 439 22.62 1.63 16.98
N SER A 440 22.84 2.95 17.10
CA SER A 440 22.31 3.76 18.18
C SER A 440 20.84 4.10 17.91
N GLY A 441 19.97 3.51 18.74
CA GLY A 441 18.53 3.37 18.53
C GLY A 441 17.66 4.62 18.54
N GLU A 442 18.19 5.82 18.29
CA GLU A 442 17.38 7.06 18.26
C GLU A 442 16.94 7.48 16.85
N GLY A 443 17.66 7.08 15.79
CA GLY A 443 17.29 7.40 14.39
C GLY A 443 16.14 6.56 13.82
N LEU A 444 15.73 5.49 14.51
CA LEU A 444 14.72 4.52 14.04
C LEU A 444 13.27 4.91 14.35
N ALA A 445 13.03 6.04 15.02
CA ALA A 445 11.69 6.52 15.39
C ALA A 445 10.89 7.16 14.24
N LEU A 446 11.41 7.15 13.00
CA LEU A 446 10.77 7.75 11.82
C LEU A 446 10.54 6.77 10.66
N PHE A 447 10.67 5.46 10.92
CA PHE A 447 10.36 4.41 9.94
C PHE A 447 8.90 3.99 10.01
#